data_AF-A0A453G4Y5-F1
#
_entry.id   AF-A0A453G4Y5-F1
#
_cell.length_a   1.000
_cell.length_b   1.000
_cell.length_c   1.000
_cell.angle_alpha   90.00
_cell.angle_beta   90.00
_cell.angle_gamma   90.00
#
_symmetry.space_group_name_H-M   'P 1'
#
loop_
_entity.id
_entity.type
_entity.pdbx_description
1 polymer ?
#
loop_
_entity_poly.entity_id
_entity_poly.type
_entity_poly.pdbx_seq_one_letter_code
_entity_poly.pdbx_strand_id
1 'polypeptide(L)' 'LYNIAQRKEVSVATVLGSIPLNMQFRRSLIGQRWDRWLHLVRRLTEVNLFGVEDSLYWKLSGSGVFSVKSMYTDLINTGN' A
#
# COMPACT_ATOMS: atom_id res chain seq x y z
N LEU A 1 13.33 9.53 0.30
CA LEU A 1 12.61 8.38 0.88
C LEU A 1 11.70 8.90 1.98
N TYR A 2 10.39 8.85 1.79
CA TYR A 2 9.42 9.33 2.79
C TYR A 2 9.14 8.19 3.76
N ASN A 3 9.38 8.41 5.05
CA ASN A 3 9.03 7.46 6.10
C ASN A 3 7.70 7.92 6.68
N ILE A 4 6.61 7.22 6.32
CA ILE A 4 5.34 7.36 7.05
C ILE A 4 5.62 6.71 8.40
N ALA A 5 5.46 7.46 9.49
CA ALA A 5 5.60 6.92 10.83
C ALA A 5 4.44 5.95 11.09
N GLN A 6 4.56 4.72 10.59
CA GLN A 6 3.60 3.67 10.87
C GLN A 6 3.82 3.25 12.31
N ARG A 7 2.87 3.61 13.18
CA ARG A 7 2.78 3.01 14.50
C ARG A 7 2.63 1.50 14.26
N LYS A 8 3.55 0.70 14.83
CA LYS A 8 3.42 -0.76 14.80
C LYS A 8 2.03 -1.09 15.35
N GLU A 9 1.33 -2.03 14.70
CA GLU A 9 -0.01 -2.54 15.09
C GLU A 9 -1.24 -1.72 14.65
N VAL A 10 -1.09 -0.63 13.89
CA VAL A 10 -2.27 0.09 13.35
C VAL A 10 -2.67 -0.46 11.98
N SER A 11 -3.93 -0.90 11.85
CA SER A 11 -4.51 -1.40 10.60
C SER A 11 -4.88 -0.26 9.63
N VAL A 12 -4.92 -0.54 8.33
CA VAL A 12 -5.37 0.44 7.31
C VAL A 12 -6.81 0.90 7.58
N ALA A 13 -7.68 -0.02 8.02
CA ALA A 13 -9.05 0.31 8.42
C ALA A 13 -9.10 1.31 9.57
N THR A 14 -8.25 1.15 10.57
CA THR A 14 -8.16 2.08 11.69
C THR A 14 -7.67 3.46 11.25
N VAL A 15 -6.74 3.53 10.30
CA VAL A 15 -6.21 4.82 9.79
C VAL A 15 -7.24 5.55 8.93
N LEU A 16 -7.96 4.82 8.04
CA LEU A 16 -8.95 5.41 7.14
C LEU A 16 -10.29 5.70 7.83
N GLY A 17 -10.59 5.01 8.94
CA GLY A 17 -11.84 5.19 9.69
C GLY A 17 -11.91 6.43 10.59
N SER A 18 -10.84 7.23 10.70
CA SER A 18 -10.81 8.44 11.53
C SER A 18 -10.82 9.72 10.69
N ILE A 19 -11.50 10.76 11.17
CA ILE A 19 -11.51 12.10 10.58
C ILE A 19 -11.00 13.10 11.64
N PRO A 20 -9.84 13.75 11.45
CA PRO A 20 -8.88 13.56 10.34
C PRO A 20 -8.17 12.18 10.38
N LEU A 21 -7.58 11.77 9.26
CA LEU A 21 -6.81 10.53 9.16
C LEU A 21 -5.76 10.45 10.27
N ASN A 22 -5.64 9.28 10.91
CA ASN A 22 -4.69 9.05 12.01
C ASN A 22 -3.26 8.87 11.46
N MET A 23 -2.70 9.95 10.92
CA MET A 23 -1.36 9.99 10.33
C MET A 23 -0.57 11.19 10.84
N GLN A 24 0.73 11.01 11.03
CA GLN A 24 1.64 12.07 11.42
C GLN A 24 2.88 12.05 10.53
N PHE A 25 3.37 13.24 10.20
CA PHE A 25 4.55 13.43 9.37
C PHE A 25 5.70 13.99 10.18
N ARG A 26 6.90 13.42 10.00
CA ARG A 26 8.12 13.95 10.63
C ARG A 26 8.50 15.33 10.09
N ARG A 27 8.13 15.63 8.85
CA ARG A 27 8.41 16.92 8.18
C ARG A 27 7.09 17.60 7.85
N SER A 28 7.06 18.92 7.97
CA SER A 28 5.91 19.70 7.54
C SER A 28 5.67 19.52 6.04
N LEU A 29 4.39 19.37 5.67
CA LEU A 29 3.93 19.36 4.29
C LEU A 29 3.56 20.79 3.92
N ILE A 30 4.30 21.38 2.98
CA ILE A 30 4.13 22.79 2.57
C ILE A 30 4.11 22.86 1.05
N GLY A 31 3.36 23.83 0.50
CA GLY A 31 3.22 24.06 -0.94
C GLY A 31 2.75 22.81 -1.68
N GLN A 32 3.43 22.47 -2.77
CA GLN A 32 3.05 21.32 -3.61
C GLN A 32 2.90 19.99 -2.85
N ARG A 33 3.63 19.80 -1.74
CA ARG A 33 3.50 18.57 -0.92
C ARG A 33 2.19 18.55 -0.14
N TRP A 34 1.72 19.71 0.31
CA TRP A 34 0.41 19.84 0.96
C TRP A 34 -0.72 19.61 -0.05
N ASP A 35 -0.62 20.16 -1.26
CA ASP A 35 -1.62 19.96 -2.30
C ASP A 35 -1.74 18.47 -2.69
N ARG A 36 -0.60 17.79 -2.87
CA ARG A 36 -0.57 16.35 -3.13
C ARG A 36 -1.17 15.53 -1.98
N TRP A 37 -0.95 15.96 -0.74
CA TRP A 37 -1.56 15.32 0.42
C TRP A 37 -3.08 15.50 0.41
N LEU A 38 -3.60 16.70 0.21
CA LEU A 38 -5.05 16.94 0.10
C LEU A 38 -5.69 16.13 -1.04
N HIS A 39 -5.04 16.06 -2.20
CA HIS A 39 -5.48 15.21 -3.31
C HIS A 39 -5.50 13.73 -2.93
N LEU A 40 -4.52 13.26 -2.15
CA LEU A 40 -4.50 11.89 -1.65
C LEU A 40 -5.64 11.64 -0.66
N VAL A 41 -5.85 12.52 0.32
CA VAL A 41 -6.93 12.40 1.31
C VAL A 41 -8.29 12.33 0.61
N ARG A 42 -8.53 13.18 -0.39
CA ARG A 42 -9.77 13.14 -1.19
C ARG A 42 -9.97 11.80 -1.92
N ARG A 43 -8.92 11.22 -2.50
CA ARG A 43 -9.05 9.89 -3.12
C ARG A 43 -9.28 8.79 -2.09
N LEU A 44 -8.68 8.92 -0.91
CA LEU A 44 -8.87 7.97 0.19
C LEU A 44 -10.30 7.99 0.74
N THR A 45 -11.00 9.14 0.72
CA THR A 45 -12.42 9.18 1.11
C THR A 45 -13.34 8.39 0.18
N GLU A 46 -12.88 8.08 -1.04
CA GLU A 46 -13.62 7.26 -2.00
C GLU A 46 -13.33 5.75 -1.84
N VAL A 47 -12.36 5.38 -0.99
CA VAL A 47 -12.00 3.98 -0.73
C VAL A 47 -12.89 3.42 0.37
N ASN A 48 -13.74 2.45 0.02
CA ASN A 48 -14.49 1.67 0.99
C ASN A 48 -13.79 0.34 1.28
N LEU A 49 -13.39 0.13 2.52
CA LEU A 49 -12.83 -1.14 2.97
C LEU A 49 -13.98 -2.09 3.35
N PHE A 50 -13.89 -3.34 2.90
CA PHE A 50 -14.85 -4.38 3.25
C PHE A 50 -14.23 -5.32 4.28
N GLY A 51 -15.05 -5.86 5.18
CA GLY A 51 -14.62 -6.84 6.19
C GLY A 51 -14.47 -8.25 5.62
N VAL A 52 -13.85 -8.38 4.45
CA VAL A 52 -13.55 -9.67 3.80
C VAL A 52 -12.08 -9.97 4.01
N GLU A 53 -11.70 -11.25 4.06
CA GLU A 53 -10.30 -11.64 4.18
C GLU A 53 -9.46 -11.07 3.03
N ASP A 54 -8.32 -10.49 3.38
CA ASP A 54 -7.37 -9.97 2.41
C ASP A 54 -6.79 -11.12 1.57
N SER A 55 -6.81 -10.96 0.25
CA SER A 55 -6.17 -11.91 -0.67
C SER A 55 -4.82 -11.35 -1.13
N LEU A 56 -3.73 -11.97 -0.67
CA LEU A 56 -2.37 -11.62 -1.08
C LEU A 56 -1.94 -12.48 -2.27
N TYR A 57 -1.65 -11.84 -3.40
CA TYR A 57 -1.12 -12.49 -4.59
C TYR A 57 0.27 -11.96 -4.89
N TRP A 58 1.26 -12.85 -4.85
CA TRP A 58 2.59 -12.54 -5.35
C TRP A 58 2.55 -12.62 -6.88
N LYS A 59 2.68 -11.49 -7.57
CA LYS A 59 2.78 -11.46 -9.04
C LYS A 59 4.24 -11.52 -9.47
N LEU A 60 4.77 -12.73 -9.69
CA LEU A 60 6.07 -12.89 -10.39
C LEU A 60 5.89 -12.84 -11.92
N SER A 61 4.71 -13.24 -12.42
CA SER A 61 4.36 -13.23 -13.84
C SER A 61 3.03 -12.49 -14.09
N GLY A 62 2.73 -12.19 -15.36
CA GLY A 62 1.51 -11.47 -15.78
C GLY A 62 0.18 -12.13 -15.35
N SER A 63 0.17 -13.43 -15.08
CA SER A 63 -1.01 -14.14 -14.55
C SER A 63 -1.24 -13.90 -13.06
N GLY A 64 -0.24 -13.35 -12.36
CA GLY A 64 -0.35 -12.94 -10.96
C GLY A 64 -0.40 -14.05 -9.93
N VAL A 65 -0.14 -15.29 -10.33
CA VAL A 65 -0.05 -16.44 -9.43
C VAL A 65 1.41 -16.79 -9.22
N PHE A 66 1.90 -16.63 -7.99
CA PHE A 66 3.17 -17.19 -7.58
C PHE A 66 2.98 -18.64 -7.19
N SER A 67 3.71 -19.51 -7.87
CA SER A 67 3.90 -20.89 -7.44
C SER A 67 5.40 -21.15 -7.31
N VAL A 68 5.79 -22.04 -6.40
CA VAL A 68 7.18 -22.52 -6.32
C VAL A 68 7.61 -23.07 -7.69
N LYS A 69 6.71 -23.74 -8.40
CA LYS A 69 6.93 -24.20 -9.78
C LYS A 69 7.27 -23.06 -10.73
N SER A 70 6.47 -21.99 -10.77
CA SER A 70 6.73 -20.84 -11.67
C SER A 70 8.04 -20.13 -11.34
N MET A 71 8.41 -20.03 -10.06
CA MET A 71 9.72 -19.49 -9.65
C MET A 71 10.87 -20.32 -10.21
N TYR A 72 10.83 -21.65 -10.06
CA TYR A 72 11.84 -22.53 -10.64
C TYR A 72 11.87 -22.46 -12.17
N THR A 73 10.70 -22.36 -12.80
CA THR A 73 10.59 -22.26 -14.26
C THR A 73 11.20 -20.95 -14.78
N ASP A 74 10.95 -19.84 -14.09
CA ASP A 74 11.54 -18.53 -14.40
C ASP A 74 13.07 -18.59 -14.23
N LEU A 75 13.58 -19.11 -13.12
CA LEU A 75 15.02 -19.26 -12.87
C LEU A 75 15.74 -20.10 -13.94
N ILE A 76 15.10 -21.16 -14.44
CA ILE A 76 15.63 -21.98 -15.55
C ILE A 76 15.62 -21.20 -16.87
N ASN A 77 14.56 -20.43 -17.14
CA ASN A 77 14.38 -19.71 -18.40
C ASN A 77 15.20 -18.41 -18.48
N THR A 78 15.42 -17.73 -17.36
CA THR A 78 16.24 -16.51 -17.26
C THR A 78 17.70 -16.82 -16.90
N GLY A 79 18.13 -18.07 -17.12
CA GLY A 79 19.41 -18.60 -16.68
C GLY A 79 20.58 -17.64 -16.83
N ASN A 80 21.26 -17.39 -15.71
CA ASN A 80 22.71 -17.25 -15.69
C ASN A 80 23.30 -18.66 -15.66
#